data_AF-A0A953M3V3-F1
#
_entry.id   AF-A0A953M3V3-F1
#
_cell.length_a   1.000
_cell.length_b   1.000
_cell.length_c   1.000
_cell.angle_alpha   90.00
_cell.angle_beta   90.00
_cell.angle_gamma   90.00
#
_symmetry.space_group_name_H-M   'P 1'
#
loop_
_entity.id
_entity.type
_entity.pdbx_description
1 polymer ?
#
loop_
_entity_poly.entity_id
_entity_poly.type
_entity_poly.pdbx_seq_one_letter_code
_entity_poly.pdbx_strand_id
1 'polypeptide(L)'
;MEINELVKMAHERAVKSGWWDPAKSPLECHMMVVTEMAEAVEACRIEQPPFYVAENGKPEGEAVELADAIIRIADYFGHKGWDLQEVLIAKMKYNETRPHRHGGKKF
;
A
#
# COMPACT_ATOMS: atom_id res chain seq x y z
N MET A 1 8.56 -13.13 -2.76
CA MET A 1 7.34 -12.71 -3.46
C MET A 1 7.75 -11.56 -4.36
N GLU A 2 7.59 -11.75 -5.66
CA GLU A 2 7.76 -10.68 -6.64
C GLU A 2 6.61 -9.68 -6.57
N ILE A 3 6.76 -8.46 -7.09
CA ILE A 3 5.73 -7.42 -7.00
C ILE A 3 4.46 -7.85 -7.74
N ASN A 4 4.60 -8.51 -8.88
CA ASN A 4 3.44 -9.00 -9.64
C ASN A 4 2.74 -10.18 -8.95
N GLU A 5 3.45 -10.96 -8.13
CA GLU A 5 2.83 -11.98 -7.28
C GLU A 5 2.02 -11.33 -6.14
N LEU A 6 2.54 -10.26 -5.53
CA LEU A 6 1.82 -9.47 -4.52
C LEU A 6 0.51 -8.91 -5.10
N VAL A 7 0.56 -8.29 -6.28
CA VAL A 7 -0.63 -7.74 -6.96
C VAL A 7 -1.68 -8.83 -7.17
N LYS A 8 -1.26 -9.98 -7.70
CA LYS A 8 -2.15 -11.13 -7.90
C LYS A 8 -2.78 -11.60 -6.59
N MET A 9 -1.96 -11.83 -5.56
CA MET A 9 -2.42 -12.33 -4.25
C MET A 9 -3.39 -11.36 -3.57
N ALA A 10 -3.07 -10.06 -3.55
CA ALA A 10 -3.91 -9.03 -2.96
C ALA A 10 -5.28 -8.96 -3.67
N HIS A 11 -5.27 -8.92 -5.00
CA HIS A 11 -6.49 -8.79 -5.78
C HIS A 11 -7.38 -10.03 -5.73
N GLU A 12 -6.79 -11.24 -5.90
CA GLU A 12 -7.53 -12.49 -5.81
C GLU A 12 -8.17 -12.67 -4.43
N ARG A 13 -7.45 -12.28 -3.36
CA ARG A 13 -8.00 -12.31 -2.00
C ARG A 13 -9.17 -11.34 -1.86
N ALA A 14 -9.05 -10.11 -2.36
CA ALA A 14 -10.10 -9.11 -2.27
C ALA A 14 -11.37 -9.54 -3.03
N VAL A 15 -11.21 -10.06 -4.25
CA VAL A 15 -12.32 -10.61 -5.06
C VAL A 15 -12.98 -11.79 -4.36
N LYS A 16 -12.20 -12.76 -3.87
CA LYS A 16 -12.73 -13.93 -3.14
C LYS A 16 -13.51 -13.53 -1.88
N SER A 17 -13.14 -12.42 -1.26
CA SER A 17 -13.83 -11.86 -0.10
C SER A 17 -15.05 -11.00 -0.45
N GLY A 18 -15.42 -10.88 -1.73
CA GLY A 18 -16.59 -10.13 -2.18
C GLY A 18 -16.42 -8.61 -2.16
N TRP A 19 -15.21 -8.10 -1.96
CA TRP A 19 -14.99 -6.65 -1.83
C TRP A 19 -15.18 -5.89 -3.14
N TRP A 20 -15.21 -6.57 -4.28
CA TRP A 20 -15.40 -5.98 -5.60
C TRP A 20 -16.82 -6.19 -6.17
N ASP A 21 -17.77 -6.60 -5.33
CA ASP A 21 -19.18 -6.74 -5.70
C ASP A 21 -20.09 -5.96 -4.70
N PRO A 22 -20.50 -4.72 -5.01
CA PRO A 22 -20.26 -4.00 -6.27
C PRO A 22 -18.82 -3.49 -6.39
N ALA A 23 -18.41 -3.17 -7.62
CA ALA A 23 -17.10 -2.57 -7.85
C ALA A 23 -16.99 -1.19 -7.21
N LYS A 24 -15.84 -0.92 -6.58
CA LYS A 24 -15.54 0.39 -5.98
C LYS A 24 -15.10 1.38 -7.05
N SER A 25 -15.42 2.65 -6.84
CA SER A 25 -14.84 3.75 -7.63
C SER A 25 -13.34 3.94 -7.33
N PRO A 26 -12.59 4.58 -8.24
CA PRO A 26 -11.22 5.00 -7.95
C PRO A 26 -11.10 5.87 -6.69
N LEU A 27 -12.10 6.73 -6.41
CA LEU A 27 -12.09 7.62 -5.24
C LEU A 27 -12.16 6.83 -3.94
N GLU A 28 -13.02 5.82 -3.88
CA GLU A 28 -13.11 4.91 -2.73
C GLU A 28 -11.80 4.14 -2.54
N CYS A 29 -11.23 3.61 -3.62
CA CYS A 29 -9.95 2.88 -3.55
C CYS A 29 -8.82 3.77 -3.02
N HIS A 30 -8.72 5.02 -3.48
CA HIS A 30 -7.73 5.97 -2.99
C HIS A 30 -7.94 6.30 -1.51
N MET A 31 -9.20 6.48 -1.09
CA MET A 31 -9.50 6.75 0.33
C MET A 31 -9.17 5.57 1.23
N MET A 32 -9.33 4.32 0.76
CA MET A 32 -8.88 3.15 1.51
C MET A 32 -7.36 3.14 1.73
N VAL A 33 -6.55 3.61 0.77
CA VAL A 33 -5.10 3.77 0.99
C VAL A 33 -4.82 4.87 2.02
N VAL A 34 -5.56 5.98 1.94
CA VAL A 34 -5.41 7.10 2.88
C VAL A 34 -5.76 6.68 4.31
N THR A 35 -6.75 5.82 4.51
CA THR A 35 -7.08 5.34 5.86
C THR A 35 -5.95 4.51 6.48
N GLU A 36 -5.26 3.66 5.71
CA GLU A 36 -4.08 2.94 6.24
C GLU A 36 -2.95 3.91 6.64
N MET A 37 -2.83 5.06 5.95
CA MET A 37 -1.88 6.11 6.36
C MET A 37 -2.31 6.82 7.64
N ALA A 38 -3.61 6.97 7.87
CA ALA A 38 -4.10 7.48 9.14
C ALA A 38 -3.81 6.48 10.28
N GLU A 39 -3.96 5.17 10.04
CA GLU A 39 -3.62 4.12 11.01
C GLU A 39 -2.12 4.12 11.32
N ALA A 40 -1.25 4.25 10.31
CA ALA A 40 0.20 4.41 10.52
C ALA A 40 0.54 5.65 11.37
N VAL A 41 -0.15 6.78 11.13
CA VAL A 41 0.01 8.00 11.95
C VAL A 41 -0.40 7.75 13.40
N GLU A 42 -1.50 7.05 13.64
CA GLU A 42 -1.93 6.70 14.99
C GLU A 42 -0.95 5.74 15.67
N ALA A 43 -0.37 4.78 14.93
CA ALA A 43 0.65 3.88 15.43
C ALA A 43 1.91 4.62 15.92
N CYS A 44 2.26 5.76 15.31
CA CYS A 44 3.37 6.62 15.74
C CYS A 44 3.11 7.41 17.04
N ARG A 45 1.85 7.45 17.52
CA ARG A 45 1.46 8.23 18.72
C ARG A 45 1.65 7.44 20.02
N ILE A 46 1.92 6.16 19.92
CA ILE A 46 2.13 5.26 21.04
C ILE A 46 3.53 4.63 20.96
N GLU A 47 4.14 4.38 22.10
CA GLU A 47 5.45 3.71 22.16
C GLU A 47 5.24 2.21 21.99
N GLN A 48 5.48 1.71 20.78
CA GLN A 48 5.34 0.29 20.44
C GLN A 48 6.38 -0.12 19.38
N PRO A 49 6.68 -1.43 19.26
CA PRO A 49 7.50 -1.92 18.15
C PRO A 49 6.83 -1.61 16.80
N PRO A 50 7.61 -1.36 15.73
CA PRO A 50 7.06 -1.13 14.40
C PRO A 50 6.34 -2.37 13.83
N PHE A 51 6.63 -3.55 14.37
CA PHE A 51 5.99 -4.82 14.03
C PHE A 51 5.95 -5.72 15.28
N TYR A 52 4.76 -6.23 15.61
CA TYR A 52 4.57 -7.28 16.59
C TYR A 52 3.32 -8.10 16.23
N VAL A 53 3.14 -9.25 16.90
CA VAL A 53 1.91 -10.05 16.80
C VAL A 53 1.16 -9.92 18.12
N ALA A 54 -0.04 -9.34 18.08
CA ALA A 54 -0.89 -9.17 19.26
C ALA A 54 -1.37 -10.52 19.81
N GLU A 55 -1.92 -10.53 21.03
CA GLU A 55 -2.39 -11.76 21.69
C GLU A 55 -3.45 -12.54 20.88
N ASN A 56 -4.23 -11.83 20.05
CA ASN A 56 -5.22 -12.42 19.15
C ASN A 56 -4.61 -13.00 17.85
N GLY A 57 -3.29 -12.93 17.68
CA GLY A 57 -2.57 -13.38 16.49
C GLY A 57 -2.54 -12.38 15.33
N LYS A 58 -3.11 -11.18 15.48
CA LYS A 58 -3.08 -10.14 14.44
C LYS A 58 -1.69 -9.47 14.42
N PRO A 59 -1.05 -9.32 13.25
CA PRO A 59 0.11 -8.45 13.12
C PRO A 59 -0.30 -6.98 13.30
N GLU A 60 0.48 -6.22 14.05
CA GLU A 60 0.25 -4.79 14.32
C GLU A 60 1.57 -4.00 14.37
N GLY A 61 1.46 -2.67 14.38
CA GLY A 61 2.56 -1.72 14.43
C GLY A 61 2.67 -0.87 13.17
N GLU A 62 3.42 0.23 13.23
CA GLU A 62 3.54 1.21 12.12
C GLU A 62 3.91 0.54 10.78
N ALA A 63 4.83 -0.43 10.79
CA ALA A 63 5.25 -1.10 9.57
C ALA A 63 4.15 -2.01 8.98
N VAL A 64 3.22 -2.49 9.80
CA VAL A 64 2.06 -3.26 9.35
C VAL A 64 1.07 -2.34 8.64
N GLU A 65 0.77 -1.17 9.20
CA GLU A 65 -0.15 -0.22 8.56
C GLU A 65 0.39 0.32 7.22
N LEU A 66 1.72 0.54 7.15
CA LEU A 66 2.39 0.85 5.88
C LEU A 66 2.30 -0.32 4.88
N ALA A 67 2.40 -1.56 5.34
CA ALA A 67 2.23 -2.74 4.49
C ALA A 67 0.78 -2.88 4.01
N ASP A 68 -0.21 -2.58 4.84
CA ASP A 68 -1.62 -2.58 4.46
C ASP A 68 -1.89 -1.54 3.36
N ALA A 69 -1.28 -0.35 3.43
CA ALA A 69 -1.34 0.63 2.34
C ALA A 69 -0.77 0.08 1.02
N ILE A 70 0.36 -0.63 1.08
CA ILE A 70 0.96 -1.30 -0.09
C ILE A 70 0.01 -2.37 -0.64
N ILE A 71 -0.65 -3.15 0.21
CA ILE A 71 -1.63 -4.17 -0.19
C ILE A 71 -2.85 -3.53 -0.86
N ARG A 72 -3.35 -2.39 -0.36
CA ARG A 72 -4.44 -1.63 -1.00
C ARG A 72 -4.05 -1.14 -2.39
N ILE A 73 -2.83 -0.62 -2.54
CA ILE A 73 -2.31 -0.20 -3.84
C ILE A 73 -2.20 -1.41 -4.78
N ALA A 74 -1.66 -2.53 -4.30
CA ALA A 74 -1.49 -3.74 -5.09
C ALA A 74 -2.83 -4.34 -5.55
N ASP A 75 -3.84 -4.42 -4.68
CA ASP A 75 -5.21 -4.82 -5.04
C ASP A 75 -5.79 -3.90 -6.12
N TYR A 76 -5.63 -2.59 -5.97
CA TYR A 76 -6.13 -1.63 -6.97
C TYR A 76 -5.43 -1.80 -8.33
N PHE A 77 -4.11 -1.99 -8.36
CA PHE A 77 -3.39 -2.31 -9.60
C PHE A 77 -3.90 -3.60 -10.25
N GLY A 78 -4.16 -4.63 -9.45
CA GLY A 78 -4.75 -5.89 -9.91
C GLY A 78 -6.13 -5.69 -10.51
N HIS A 79 -7.00 -4.92 -9.85
CA HIS A 79 -8.32 -4.56 -10.36
C HIS A 79 -8.25 -3.80 -11.68
N LYS A 80 -7.27 -2.90 -11.84
CA LYS A 80 -7.08 -2.10 -13.06
C LYS A 80 -6.36 -2.87 -14.18
N GLY A 81 -5.78 -4.03 -13.89
CA GLY A 81 -4.94 -4.79 -14.83
C GLY A 81 -3.65 -4.07 -15.20
N TRP A 82 -3.10 -3.24 -14.30
CA TRP A 82 -1.86 -2.49 -14.53
C TRP A 82 -0.64 -3.24 -14.00
N ASP A 83 0.50 -3.10 -14.66
CA ASP A 83 1.77 -3.68 -14.20
C ASP A 83 2.45 -2.75 -13.19
N LEU A 84 2.33 -3.09 -11.89
CA LEU A 84 2.94 -2.31 -10.81
C LEU A 84 4.47 -2.36 -10.87
N GLN A 85 5.06 -3.49 -11.24
CA GLN A 85 6.50 -3.66 -11.28
C GLN A 85 7.12 -2.80 -12.39
N GLU A 86 6.53 -2.80 -13.58
CA GLU A 86 6.96 -1.94 -14.69
C GLU A 86 6.90 -0.46 -14.30
N VAL A 87 5.78 -0.02 -13.72
CA VAL A 87 5.58 1.38 -13.29
C VAL A 87 6.61 1.78 -12.23
N LEU A 88 6.88 0.93 -11.25
CA LEU A 88 7.88 1.19 -10.21
C LEU A 88 9.29 1.28 -10.80
N ILE A 89 9.69 0.34 -11.66
CA ILE A 89 11.00 0.35 -12.31
C ILE A 89 11.19 1.63 -13.12
N ALA A 90 10.20 2.00 -13.95
CA ALA A 90 10.25 3.22 -14.75
C ALA A 90 10.35 4.46 -13.88
N LYS A 91 9.56 4.53 -12.80
CA LYS A 91 9.53 5.68 -11.88
C LYS A 91 10.84 5.83 -11.10
N MET A 92 11.43 4.72 -10.65
CA MET A 92 12.69 4.70 -9.91
C MET A 92 13.86 5.14 -10.79
N LYS A 93 13.98 4.60 -12.01
CA LYS A 93 14.99 5.04 -13.00
C LYS A 93 14.89 6.53 -13.28
N TYR A 94 13.67 7.06 -13.43
CA TYR A 94 13.48 8.51 -13.60
C TYR A 94 13.80 9.32 -12.34
N ASN A 95 13.60 8.78 -11.13
CA ASN A 95 13.98 9.48 -9.89
C ASN A 95 15.49 9.63 -9.76
N GLU A 96 16.28 8.67 -10.24
CA GLU A 96 17.75 8.73 -10.27
C GLU A 96 18.27 9.87 -11.14
N THR A 97 17.52 10.30 -12.16
CA THR A 97 17.91 11.43 -13.00
C THR A 97 17.63 12.80 -12.36
N ARG A 98 17.02 12.83 -11.17
CA ARG A 98 16.64 14.10 -10.53
C ARG A 98 17.81 14.69 -9.74
N PRO A 99 18.01 16.02 -9.76
CA PRO A 99 19.04 16.64 -8.94
C PRO A 99 18.73 16.48 -7.44
N HIS A 100 19.77 16.53 -6.61
CA HIS A 100 19.62 16.43 -5.17
C HIS A 100 18.60 17.47 -4.64
N ARG A 101 17.59 17.01 -3.90
CA ARG A 101 16.47 17.84 -3.40
C ARG A 101 15.71 18.60 -4.50
N HIS A 102 15.31 17.90 -5.56
CA HIS A 102 14.43 18.46 -6.59
C HIS A 102 13.07 18.89 -6.01
N GLY A 103 12.54 20.03 -6.45
CA GLY A 103 11.20 20.51 -6.09
C GLY A 103 11.12 21.43 -4.86
N GLY A 104 12.26 21.78 -4.23
CA GLY A 104 12.31 22.86 -3.22
C GLY A 104 11.51 22.61 -1.94
N LYS A 105 11.07 21.37 -1.67
CA LYS A 105 10.30 21.03 -0.49
C LYS A 105 11.23 20.91 0.72
N LYS A 106 10.89 21.63 1.80
CA LYS A 106 11.63 21.64 3.08
C LYS A 106 11.36 20.40 3.93
N PHE A 107 10.28 19.70 3.62
CA PHE A 107 9.77 18.51 4.29
C PHE A 107 9.30 17.55 3.19
#